data_AF-A0A419HHL7-F1
#
_entry.id   AF-A0A419HHL7-F1
#
_cell.length_a   1.000
_cell.length_b   1.000
_cell.length_c   1.000
_cell.angle_alpha   90.00
_cell.angle_beta   90.00
_cell.angle_gamma   90.00
#
_symmetry.space_group_name_H-M   'P 1'
#
loop_
_entity.id
_entity.type
_entity.pdbx_description
1 polymer ?
#
loop_
_entity_poly.entity_id
_entity_poly.type
_entity_poly.pdbx_seq_one_letter_code
_entity_poly.pdbx_strand_id
1 'polypeptide(L)'
;MTGAVLASQKEKVAERLLGGSVKRQYNSLVDIDWDAPLHPDKYYLPPEIVSLYGTELWDGMTEAQRIELSRQELANVLTVGQWFENILNIGLMRHVLGKDPSSRHVHYALTEVGDETRHMIMFGRMIEKLEIEPYRLDRLGQIVVRVIAFALRGNLLWLAALVGEEIFDHLQRKMMTDPQLQPAVHQLMKIHVTEEARHIRYAREALVRRMKYSPWWEKLFVGQVIGVGGYLMRELLTNPEMYRRAGLNVREARRQVRHNAHVKAAFAYGFEKLLAFMDENKIWRGNARWMWKKAGFIAS
;
A
#
# COMPACT_ATOMS: atom_id res chain seq x y z
N MET A 1 28.14 -0.38 30.24
CA MET A 1 27.25 0.78 30.05
C MET A 1 26.46 0.76 28.73
N THR A 2 26.01 -0.40 28.23
CA THR A 2 25.54 -0.51 26.83
C THR A 2 24.05 -0.90 26.68
N GLY A 3 23.47 -1.66 27.61
CA GLY A 3 22.07 -2.12 27.51
C GLY A 3 21.03 -1.02 27.76
N ALA A 4 21.16 -0.27 28.85
CA ALA A 4 20.21 0.77 29.25
C ALA A 4 20.21 1.98 28.30
N VAL A 5 21.37 2.37 27.77
CA VAL A 5 21.49 3.47 26.80
C VAL A 5 20.86 3.07 25.45
N LEU A 6 21.05 1.83 24.99
CA LEU A 6 20.39 1.32 23.78
C LEU A 6 18.88 1.14 23.96
N ALA A 7 18.42 0.75 25.16
CA ALA A 7 16.98 0.73 25.48
C ALA A 7 16.39 2.15 25.46
N SER A 8 17.09 3.12 26.08
CA SER A 8 16.70 4.53 26.09
C SER A 8 16.63 5.15 24.68
N GLN A 9 17.60 4.87 23.81
CA GLN A 9 17.57 5.37 22.43
C GLN A 9 16.43 4.77 21.60
N LYS A 10 16.03 3.51 21.85
CA LYS A 10 14.90 2.87 21.17
C LYS A 10 13.56 3.52 21.53
N GLU A 11 13.34 3.73 22.83
CA GLU A 11 12.13 4.38 23.33
C GLU A 11 11.97 5.81 22.80
N LYS A 12 13.08 6.56 22.64
CA LYS A 12 13.06 7.93 22.08
C LYS A 12 12.50 8.01 20.67
N VAL A 13 12.69 6.99 19.82
CA VAL A 13 12.14 7.03 18.47
C VAL A 13 10.63 6.82 18.48
N ALA A 14 10.16 5.80 19.22
CA ALA A 14 8.74 5.56 19.38
C ALA A 14 8.04 6.77 20.04
N GLU A 15 8.67 7.39 21.04
CA GLU A 15 8.18 8.61 21.68
C GLU A 15 8.03 9.79 20.70
N ARG A 16 9.01 10.02 19.84
CA ARG A 16 8.92 11.07 18.81
C ARG A 16 7.82 10.78 17.80
N LEU A 17 7.68 9.51 17.37
CA LEU A 17 6.63 9.12 16.42
C LEU A 17 5.24 9.28 17.05
N LEU A 18 5.05 8.87 18.32
CA LEU A 18 3.83 9.11 19.11
C LEU A 18 3.48 10.60 19.20
N GLY A 19 4.47 11.44 19.50
CA GLY A 19 4.27 12.90 19.51
C GLY A 19 3.89 13.47 18.13
N GLY A 20 4.31 12.80 17.05
CA GLY A 20 3.92 13.12 15.68
C GLY A 20 2.47 12.73 15.37
N SER A 21 2.03 11.55 15.83
CA SER A 21 0.66 11.06 15.63
C SER A 21 -0.36 12.03 16.22
N VAL A 22 -0.18 12.49 17.47
CA VAL A 22 -1.12 13.43 18.12
C VAL A 22 -1.24 14.78 17.37
N LYS A 23 -0.15 15.26 16.77
CA LYS A 23 -0.12 16.56 16.07
C LYS A 23 -0.73 16.52 14.67
N ARG A 24 -0.85 15.34 14.07
CA ARG A 24 -1.28 15.13 12.68
C ARG A 24 -2.16 13.88 12.61
N GLN A 25 -3.17 13.85 13.47
CA GLN A 25 -4.24 12.87 13.45
C GLN A 25 -5.44 13.53 12.80
N TYR A 26 -5.86 13.00 11.67
CA TYR A 26 -7.10 13.41 11.04
C TYR A 26 -8.25 12.53 11.54
N ASN A 27 -9.45 13.12 11.59
CA ASN A 27 -10.68 12.39 11.76
C ASN A 27 -11.32 12.18 10.38
N SER A 28 -11.20 10.95 9.89
CA SER A 28 -11.70 10.53 8.57
C SER A 28 -13.20 10.77 8.35
N LEU A 29 -13.99 10.97 9.42
CA LEU A 29 -15.41 11.27 9.30
C LEU A 29 -15.71 12.74 9.02
N VAL A 30 -14.80 13.67 9.35
CA VAL A 30 -15.03 15.12 9.28
C VAL A 30 -14.04 15.83 8.38
N ASP A 31 -12.83 15.30 8.19
CA ASP A 31 -11.78 15.96 7.41
C ASP A 31 -11.92 15.74 5.89
N ILE A 32 -12.94 15.01 5.47
CA ILE A 32 -13.38 14.87 4.07
C ILE A 32 -14.82 15.35 4.01
N ASP A 33 -15.11 16.25 3.07
CA ASP A 33 -16.47 16.65 2.75
C ASP A 33 -17.16 15.51 1.97
N TRP A 34 -17.77 14.60 2.73
CA TRP A 34 -18.47 13.44 2.17
C TRP A 34 -19.75 13.82 1.42
N ASP A 35 -20.32 14.98 1.71
CA ASP A 35 -21.59 15.45 1.13
C ASP A 35 -21.38 16.26 -0.16
N ALA A 36 -20.17 16.79 -0.40
CA ALA A 36 -19.81 17.47 -1.65
C ALA A 36 -20.07 16.58 -2.88
N PRO A 37 -20.69 17.11 -3.96
CA PRO A 37 -20.95 16.32 -5.16
C PRO A 37 -19.65 15.89 -5.87
N LEU A 38 -19.68 14.72 -6.51
CA LEU A 38 -18.61 14.31 -7.42
C LEU A 38 -18.70 15.12 -8.73
N HIS A 39 -17.56 15.48 -9.30
CA HIS A 39 -17.51 16.21 -10.56
C HIS A 39 -17.53 15.23 -11.75
N PRO A 40 -18.47 15.33 -12.70
CA PRO A 40 -18.58 14.34 -13.78
C PRO A 40 -17.37 14.30 -14.72
N ASP A 41 -16.69 15.43 -14.90
CA ASP A 41 -15.56 15.58 -15.83
C ASP A 41 -14.19 15.39 -15.16
N LYS A 42 -14.15 14.91 -13.92
CA LYS A 42 -12.92 14.70 -13.17
C LYS A 42 -12.60 13.22 -12.99
N TYR A 43 -11.31 12.94 -13.05
CA TYR A 43 -10.76 11.61 -12.84
C TYR A 43 -10.76 11.22 -11.36
N TYR A 44 -10.77 9.91 -11.12
CA TYR A 44 -10.64 9.31 -9.80
C TYR A 44 -9.22 8.81 -9.50
N LEU A 45 -8.41 8.66 -10.55
CA LEU A 45 -6.96 8.47 -10.49
C LEU A 45 -6.33 9.40 -11.54
N PRO A 46 -5.17 10.02 -11.27
CA PRO A 46 -4.40 10.72 -12.28
C PRO A 46 -4.29 9.90 -13.57
N PRO A 47 -4.56 10.47 -14.76
CA PRO A 47 -4.52 9.71 -16.01
C PRO A 47 -3.22 8.93 -16.19
N GLU A 48 -2.08 9.54 -15.85
CA GLU A 48 -0.74 8.94 -15.98
C GLU A 48 -0.51 7.66 -15.14
N ILE A 49 -1.34 7.40 -14.12
CA ILE A 49 -1.25 6.17 -13.30
C ILE A 49 -2.35 5.15 -13.60
N VAL A 50 -3.30 5.48 -14.47
CA VAL A 50 -4.33 4.53 -14.91
C VAL A 50 -3.69 3.41 -15.73
N SER A 51 -4.10 2.17 -15.51
CA SER A 51 -3.38 0.98 -16.00
C SER A 51 -3.24 0.88 -17.53
N LEU A 52 -4.16 1.52 -18.28
CA LEU A 52 -4.16 1.55 -19.73
C LEU A 52 -3.53 2.81 -20.32
N TYR A 53 -3.11 3.78 -19.50
CA TYR A 53 -2.53 5.03 -20.00
C TYR A 53 -1.37 4.80 -20.97
N GLY A 54 -1.41 5.49 -22.11
CA GLY A 54 -0.40 5.40 -23.17
C GLY A 54 -0.43 4.11 -23.99
N THR A 55 -1.53 3.35 -23.96
CA THR A 55 -1.74 2.20 -24.85
C THR A 55 -2.75 2.53 -25.96
N GLU A 56 -2.73 1.75 -27.04
CA GLU A 56 -3.67 1.91 -28.16
C GLU A 56 -5.14 1.85 -27.71
N LEU A 57 -5.47 0.96 -26.76
CA LEU A 57 -6.82 0.89 -26.19
C LEU A 57 -7.20 2.21 -25.49
N TRP A 58 -6.29 2.83 -24.76
CA TRP A 58 -6.53 4.11 -24.09
C TRP A 58 -6.69 5.26 -25.08
N ASP A 59 -5.88 5.29 -26.13
CA ASP A 59 -5.96 6.31 -27.17
C ASP A 59 -7.29 6.24 -27.93
N GLY A 60 -7.84 5.02 -28.09
CA GLY A 60 -9.17 4.78 -28.65
C GLY A 60 -10.35 4.98 -27.69
N MET A 61 -10.12 5.19 -26.39
CA MET A 61 -11.19 5.44 -25.42
C MET A 61 -11.67 6.89 -25.48
N THR A 62 -12.98 7.08 -25.33
CA THR A 62 -13.58 8.39 -25.04
C THR A 62 -13.19 8.87 -23.64
N GLU A 63 -13.28 10.18 -23.41
CA GLU A 63 -12.98 10.77 -22.10
C GLU A 63 -13.85 10.17 -20.98
N ALA A 64 -15.14 9.95 -21.24
CA ALA A 64 -16.05 9.31 -20.29
C ALA A 64 -15.61 7.87 -19.92
N GLN A 65 -15.11 7.10 -20.89
CA GLN A 65 -14.58 5.75 -20.63
C GLN A 65 -13.30 5.79 -19.79
N ARG A 66 -12.44 6.80 -19.99
CA ARG A 66 -11.20 6.97 -19.20
C ARG A 66 -11.51 7.36 -17.76
N ILE A 67 -12.47 8.27 -17.56
CA ILE A 67 -12.96 8.64 -16.24
C ILE A 67 -13.59 7.43 -15.54
N GLU A 68 -14.44 6.67 -16.22
CA GLU A 68 -15.06 5.47 -15.67
C GLU A 68 -14.02 4.39 -15.30
N LEU A 69 -13.03 4.16 -16.16
CA LEU A 69 -11.94 3.24 -15.84
C LEU A 69 -11.18 3.69 -14.58
N SER A 70 -10.87 4.98 -14.47
CA SER A 70 -10.20 5.51 -13.28
C SER A 70 -11.05 5.30 -12.00
N ARG A 71 -12.38 5.41 -12.11
CA ARG A 71 -13.33 5.16 -11.01
C ARG A 71 -13.28 3.70 -10.55
N GLN A 72 -13.31 2.76 -11.50
CA GLN A 72 -13.23 1.33 -11.24
C GLN A 72 -11.88 0.90 -10.65
N GLU A 73 -10.79 1.45 -11.19
CA GLU A 73 -9.45 1.19 -10.68
C GLU A 73 -9.26 1.75 -9.26
N LEU A 74 -9.73 2.97 -8.97
CA LEU A 74 -9.68 3.51 -7.61
C LEU A 74 -10.44 2.61 -6.63
N ALA A 75 -11.65 2.18 -6.97
CA ALA A 75 -12.44 1.30 -6.10
C ALA A 75 -11.72 -0.04 -5.83
N ASN A 76 -11.04 -0.61 -6.83
CA ASN A 76 -10.20 -1.81 -6.63
C ASN A 76 -9.01 -1.52 -5.70
N VAL A 77 -8.29 -0.42 -5.92
CA VAL A 77 -7.15 0.00 -5.10
C VAL A 77 -7.54 0.19 -3.63
N LEU A 78 -8.65 0.90 -3.37
CA LEU A 78 -9.18 1.13 -2.02
C LEU A 78 -9.61 -0.19 -1.35
N THR A 79 -10.24 -1.09 -2.12
CA THR A 79 -10.63 -2.40 -1.61
C THR A 79 -9.40 -3.23 -1.22
N VAL A 80 -8.34 -3.23 -2.04
CA VAL A 80 -7.08 -3.90 -1.75
C VAL A 80 -6.39 -3.29 -0.53
N GLY A 81 -6.35 -1.95 -0.44
CA GLY A 81 -5.82 -1.22 0.73
C GLY A 81 -6.51 -1.63 2.02
N GLN A 82 -7.85 -1.70 2.01
CA GLN A 82 -8.63 -2.11 3.18
C GLN A 82 -8.28 -3.53 3.66
N TRP A 83 -8.03 -4.49 2.75
CA TRP A 83 -7.58 -5.82 3.17
C TRP A 83 -6.15 -5.81 3.70
N PHE A 84 -5.27 -5.03 3.06
CA PHE A 84 -3.87 -4.90 3.46
C PHE A 84 -3.77 -4.36 4.89
N GLU A 85 -4.44 -3.26 5.21
CA GLU A 85 -4.47 -2.66 6.55
C GLU A 85 -5.06 -3.62 7.59
N ASN A 86 -6.11 -4.36 7.24
CA ASN A 86 -6.67 -5.37 8.12
C ASN A 86 -5.66 -6.50 8.44
N ILE A 87 -4.89 -6.93 7.43
CA ILE A 87 -3.82 -7.93 7.61
C ILE A 87 -2.70 -7.37 8.50
N LEU A 88 -2.31 -6.10 8.30
CA LEU A 88 -1.33 -5.42 9.16
C LEU A 88 -1.82 -5.35 10.60
N ASN A 89 -3.08 -4.96 10.83
CA ASN A 89 -3.71 -4.94 12.15
C ASN A 89 -3.62 -6.29 12.86
N ILE A 90 -3.93 -7.40 12.17
CA ILE A 90 -3.76 -8.75 12.71
C ILE A 90 -2.30 -9.01 13.11
N GLY A 91 -1.35 -8.57 12.28
CA GLY A 91 0.09 -8.68 12.54
C GLY A 91 0.55 -7.88 13.75
N LEU A 92 0.13 -6.62 13.86
CA LEU A 92 0.46 -5.69 14.94
C LEU A 92 -0.17 -6.13 16.27
N MET A 93 -1.44 -6.51 16.27
CA MET A 93 -2.13 -7.03 17.45
C MET A 93 -1.46 -8.31 17.98
N ARG A 94 -1.00 -9.18 17.08
CA ARG A 94 -0.18 -10.34 17.48
C ARG A 94 1.21 -9.92 17.94
N HIS A 95 1.80 -8.88 17.36
CA HIS A 95 3.14 -8.42 17.70
C HIS A 95 3.23 -7.90 19.14
N VAL A 96 2.20 -7.18 19.60
CA VAL A 96 2.13 -6.64 20.97
C VAL A 96 1.85 -7.71 22.02
N LEU A 97 1.33 -8.88 21.61
CA LEU A 97 1.07 -10.00 22.51
C LEU A 97 2.39 -10.49 23.14
N GLY A 98 2.45 -10.45 24.48
CA GLY A 98 3.66 -10.83 25.25
C GLY A 98 4.76 -9.78 25.26
N LYS A 99 4.46 -8.51 24.91
CA LYS A 99 5.36 -7.36 25.09
C LYS A 99 5.02 -6.58 26.35
N ASP A 100 5.98 -5.80 26.83
CA ASP A 100 5.78 -4.87 27.94
C ASP A 100 4.74 -3.81 27.54
N PRO A 101 3.55 -3.81 28.17
CA PRO A 101 2.48 -2.90 27.80
C PRO A 101 2.82 -1.44 28.09
N SER A 102 3.80 -1.15 28.94
CA SER A 102 4.24 0.23 29.25
C SER A 102 5.23 0.81 28.23
N SER A 103 5.77 -0.03 27.34
CA SER A 103 6.76 0.40 26.36
C SER A 103 6.16 1.34 25.31
N ARG A 104 6.93 2.35 24.89
CA ARG A 104 6.51 3.28 23.82
C ARG A 104 6.32 2.55 22.50
N HIS A 105 7.04 1.47 22.26
CA HIS A 105 6.84 0.62 21.09
C HIS A 105 5.46 -0.05 21.04
N VAL A 106 4.95 -0.53 22.17
CA VAL A 106 3.58 -1.09 22.23
C VAL A 106 2.55 0.01 22.05
N HIS A 107 2.71 1.15 22.73
CA HIS A 107 1.82 2.30 22.56
C HIS A 107 1.78 2.79 21.10
N TYR A 108 2.94 2.84 20.42
CA TYR A 108 3.02 3.24 19.02
C TYR A 108 2.36 2.21 18.10
N ALA A 109 2.61 0.91 18.28
CA ALA A 109 1.95 -0.12 17.49
C ALA A 109 0.41 -0.10 17.66
N LEU A 110 -0.10 0.22 18.84
CA LEU A 110 -1.53 0.41 19.07
C LEU A 110 -2.07 1.71 18.45
N THR A 111 -1.22 2.74 18.36
CA THR A 111 -1.56 3.99 17.65
C THR A 111 -1.69 3.73 16.15
N GLU A 112 -0.75 2.97 15.57
CA GLU A 112 -0.77 2.51 14.18
C GLU A 112 -2.04 1.70 13.91
N VAL A 113 -2.39 0.72 14.77
CA VAL A 113 -3.69 0.01 14.66
C VAL A 113 -4.88 0.98 14.64
N GLY A 114 -4.84 2.03 15.46
CA GLY A 114 -5.85 3.07 15.45
C GLY A 114 -5.91 3.85 14.13
N ASP A 115 -4.75 4.29 13.61
CA ASP A 115 -4.63 5.00 12.32
C ASP A 115 -5.20 4.11 11.20
N GLU A 116 -4.77 2.84 11.11
CA GLU A 116 -5.24 1.90 10.09
C GLU A 116 -6.75 1.64 10.15
N THR A 117 -7.35 1.52 11.34
CA THR A 117 -8.81 1.36 11.42
C THR A 117 -9.57 2.57 10.86
N ARG A 118 -9.03 3.78 11.01
CA ARG A 118 -9.62 5.00 10.44
C ARG A 118 -9.43 5.07 8.92
N HIS A 119 -8.28 4.62 8.42
CA HIS A 119 -8.03 4.49 6.98
C HIS A 119 -9.01 3.49 6.33
N MET A 120 -9.18 2.31 6.90
CA MET A 120 -10.15 1.32 6.43
C MET A 120 -11.59 1.89 6.35
N ILE A 121 -12.01 2.67 7.35
CA ILE A 121 -13.32 3.36 7.33
C ILE A 121 -13.36 4.38 6.19
N MET A 122 -12.31 5.19 6.04
CA MET A 122 -12.19 6.20 4.99
C MET A 122 -12.28 5.59 3.59
N PHE A 123 -11.61 4.45 3.36
CA PHE A 123 -11.69 3.70 2.10
C PHE A 123 -13.08 3.17 1.84
N GLY A 124 -13.73 2.59 2.86
CA GLY A 124 -15.10 2.11 2.75
C GLY A 124 -16.09 3.23 2.39
N ARG A 125 -16.00 4.39 3.05
CA ARG A 125 -16.83 5.57 2.75
C ARG A 125 -16.58 6.13 1.36
N MET A 126 -15.34 6.10 0.89
CA MET A 126 -15.04 6.50 -0.48
C MET A 126 -15.67 5.53 -1.48
N ILE A 127 -15.55 4.21 -1.29
CA ILE A 127 -16.19 3.22 -2.17
C ILE A 127 -17.71 3.42 -2.22
N GLU A 128 -18.34 3.68 -1.08
CA GLU A 128 -19.76 4.03 -0.99
C GLU A 128 -20.08 5.30 -1.79
N LYS A 129 -19.30 6.37 -1.60
CA LYS A 129 -19.45 7.64 -2.34
C LYS A 129 -19.27 7.48 -3.86
N LEU A 130 -18.41 6.56 -4.29
CA LEU A 130 -18.22 6.25 -5.70
C LEU A 130 -19.42 5.51 -6.31
N GLU A 131 -20.36 5.01 -5.50
CA GLU A 131 -21.48 4.18 -5.92
C GLU A 131 -21.01 2.97 -6.74
N ILE A 132 -19.92 2.32 -6.29
CA ILE A 132 -19.36 1.11 -6.88
C ILE A 132 -19.48 -0.06 -5.91
N GLU A 133 -19.90 -1.20 -6.42
CA GLU A 133 -19.80 -2.47 -5.71
C GLU A 133 -18.33 -2.81 -5.37
N PRO A 134 -17.95 -3.03 -4.11
CA PRO A 134 -16.57 -3.34 -3.75
C PRO A 134 -16.07 -4.62 -4.43
N TYR A 135 -14.77 -4.67 -4.70
CA TYR A 135 -14.12 -5.81 -5.35
C TYR A 135 -13.89 -6.95 -4.35
N ARG A 136 -14.94 -7.57 -3.82
CA ARG A 136 -14.81 -8.57 -2.74
C ARG A 136 -14.01 -9.80 -3.16
N LEU A 137 -13.19 -10.32 -2.23
CA LEU A 137 -12.54 -11.62 -2.37
C LEU A 137 -13.60 -12.73 -2.36
N ASP A 138 -13.44 -13.67 -3.29
CA ASP A 138 -14.17 -14.94 -3.25
C ASP A 138 -13.71 -15.80 -2.05
N ARG A 139 -14.37 -16.95 -1.83
CA ARG A 139 -14.08 -17.81 -0.68
C ARG A 139 -12.63 -18.27 -0.64
N LEU A 140 -12.05 -18.59 -1.81
CA LEU A 140 -10.67 -19.03 -1.91
C LEU A 140 -9.71 -17.88 -1.58
N GLY A 141 -9.94 -16.69 -2.12
CA GLY A 141 -9.19 -15.48 -1.82
C GLY A 141 -9.21 -15.14 -0.33
N GLN A 142 -10.36 -15.28 0.33
CA GLN A 142 -10.46 -15.08 1.79
C GLN A 142 -9.62 -16.09 2.59
N ILE A 143 -9.58 -17.35 2.17
CA ILE A 143 -8.72 -18.37 2.79
C ILE A 143 -7.25 -18.01 2.59
N VAL A 144 -6.84 -17.64 1.37
CA VAL A 144 -5.47 -17.22 1.06
C VAL A 144 -5.06 -16.03 1.92
N VAL A 145 -5.89 -15.00 2.02
CA VAL A 145 -5.62 -13.83 2.86
C VAL A 145 -5.47 -14.19 4.34
N ARG A 146 -6.31 -15.10 4.87
CA ARG A 146 -6.17 -15.57 6.26
C ARG A 146 -4.85 -16.31 6.49
N VAL A 147 -4.41 -17.13 5.53
CA VAL A 147 -3.12 -17.82 5.59
C VAL A 147 -1.96 -16.81 5.55
N ILE A 148 -2.03 -15.81 4.67
CA ILE A 148 -1.05 -14.73 4.60
C ILE A 148 -1.00 -14.00 5.95
N ALA A 149 -2.13 -13.56 6.50
CA ALA A 149 -2.20 -12.87 7.79
C ALA A 149 -1.66 -13.70 8.96
N PHE A 150 -1.78 -15.03 8.89
CA PHE A 150 -1.20 -15.93 9.87
C PHE A 150 0.33 -16.02 9.72
N ALA A 151 0.83 -16.06 8.48
CA ALA A 151 2.25 -16.19 8.15
C ALA A 151 3.04 -14.89 8.37
N LEU A 152 2.42 -13.72 8.21
CA LEU A 152 3.03 -12.42 8.44
C LEU A 152 3.37 -12.23 9.91
N ARG A 153 4.63 -12.52 10.25
CA ARG A 153 5.22 -12.38 11.58
C ARG A 153 6.67 -11.96 11.46
N GLY A 154 7.22 -11.43 12.55
CA GLY A 154 8.64 -11.12 12.64
C GLY A 154 9.10 -10.19 11.51
N ASN A 155 10.19 -10.54 10.83
CA ASN A 155 10.72 -9.71 9.73
C ASN A 155 9.84 -9.71 8.49
N LEU A 156 9.07 -10.78 8.27
CA LEU A 156 8.17 -10.86 7.14
C LEU A 156 7.03 -9.84 7.26
N LEU A 157 6.50 -9.64 8.47
CA LEU A 157 5.49 -8.60 8.74
C LEU A 157 6.01 -7.22 8.36
N TRP A 158 7.16 -6.80 8.90
CA TRP A 158 7.71 -5.48 8.63
C TRP A 158 8.10 -5.28 7.18
N LEU A 159 8.64 -6.30 6.51
CA LEU A 159 8.94 -6.19 5.09
C LEU A 159 7.67 -6.09 4.24
N ALA A 160 6.63 -6.86 4.56
CA ALA A 160 5.34 -6.78 3.88
C ALA A 160 4.67 -5.41 4.08
N ALA A 161 4.74 -4.85 5.29
CA ALA A 161 4.28 -3.50 5.60
C ALA A 161 4.94 -2.46 4.68
N LEU A 162 6.29 -2.45 4.62
CA LEU A 162 7.04 -1.55 3.74
C LEU A 162 6.67 -1.69 2.27
N VAL A 163 6.47 -2.92 1.81
CA VAL A 163 6.17 -3.18 0.40
C VAL A 163 4.78 -2.66 0.03
N GLY A 164 3.78 -2.82 0.90
CA GLY A 164 2.45 -2.26 0.67
C GLY A 164 2.46 -0.74 0.79
N GLU A 165 2.94 -0.20 1.91
CA GLU A 165 2.87 1.23 2.23
C GLU A 165 3.62 2.11 1.20
N GLU A 166 4.78 1.68 0.69
CA GLU A 166 5.56 2.50 -0.24
C GLU A 166 4.94 2.60 -1.65
N ILE A 167 4.13 1.64 -2.07
CA ILE A 167 3.37 1.77 -3.34
C ILE A 167 2.31 2.83 -3.21
N PHE A 168 1.56 2.78 -2.11
CA PHE A 168 0.51 3.74 -1.85
C PHE A 168 1.11 5.14 -1.72
N ASP A 169 2.24 5.31 -1.02
CA ASP A 169 2.95 6.61 -0.94
C ASP A 169 3.25 7.19 -2.33
N HIS A 170 3.70 6.38 -3.29
CA HIS A 170 3.97 6.89 -4.64
C HIS A 170 2.70 7.32 -5.38
N LEU A 171 1.70 6.42 -5.46
CA LEU A 171 0.45 6.70 -6.16
C LEU A 171 -0.22 7.95 -5.57
N GLN A 172 -0.18 8.08 -4.25
CA GLN A 172 -0.74 9.20 -3.51
C GLN A 172 -0.01 10.51 -3.77
N ARG A 173 1.33 10.51 -3.84
CA ARG A 173 2.08 11.74 -4.17
C ARG A 173 1.71 12.30 -5.54
N LYS A 174 1.47 11.45 -6.55
CA LYS A 174 1.01 11.88 -7.87
C LYS A 174 -0.42 12.44 -7.81
N MET A 175 -1.30 11.76 -7.07
CA MET A 175 -2.67 12.23 -6.81
C MET A 175 -2.70 13.62 -6.16
N MET A 176 -1.80 13.90 -5.23
CA MET A 176 -1.74 15.17 -4.50
C MET A 176 -1.48 16.40 -5.38
N THR A 177 -0.89 16.21 -6.55
CA THR A 177 -0.51 17.30 -7.46
C THR A 177 -1.41 17.43 -8.68
N ASP A 178 -2.38 16.53 -8.86
CA ASP A 178 -3.20 16.47 -10.07
C ASP A 178 -4.46 17.37 -9.95
N PRO A 179 -4.60 18.42 -10.78
CA PRO A 179 -5.78 19.30 -10.76
C PRO A 179 -7.07 18.64 -11.29
N GLN A 180 -6.94 17.56 -12.07
CA GLN A 180 -8.05 16.81 -12.67
C GLN A 180 -8.66 15.78 -11.71
N LEU A 181 -8.08 15.58 -10.52
CA LEU A 181 -8.56 14.63 -9.53
C LEU A 181 -9.80 15.13 -8.78
N GLN A 182 -10.70 14.21 -8.45
CA GLN A 182 -11.82 14.49 -7.53
C GLN A 182 -11.31 15.07 -6.19
N PRO A 183 -11.87 16.20 -5.71
CA PRO A 183 -11.45 16.81 -4.44
C PRO A 183 -11.54 15.86 -3.24
N ALA A 184 -12.58 15.03 -3.17
CA ALA A 184 -12.74 14.06 -2.09
C ALA A 184 -11.65 12.98 -2.12
N VAL A 185 -11.24 12.53 -3.31
CA VAL A 185 -10.14 11.56 -3.48
C VAL A 185 -8.81 12.21 -3.13
N HIS A 186 -8.59 13.46 -3.56
CA HIS A 186 -7.39 14.23 -3.21
C HIS A 186 -7.23 14.35 -1.69
N GLN A 187 -8.29 14.76 -0.99
CA GLN A 187 -8.27 14.92 0.46
C GLN A 187 -8.07 13.58 1.20
N LEU A 188 -8.71 12.50 0.73
CA LEU A 188 -8.49 11.15 1.26
C LEU A 188 -7.01 10.74 1.17
N MET A 189 -6.41 10.92 0.00
CA MET A 189 -5.02 10.53 -0.24
C MET A 189 -4.04 11.41 0.55
N LYS A 190 -4.38 12.69 0.75
CA LYS A 190 -3.62 13.62 1.60
C LYS A 190 -3.55 13.16 3.05
N ILE A 191 -4.70 12.76 3.60
CA ILE A 191 -4.81 12.28 4.98
C ILE A 191 -3.95 11.03 5.12
N HIS A 192 -4.22 10.01 4.29
CA HIS A 192 -3.54 8.73 4.35
C HIS A 192 -2.01 8.87 4.23
N VAL A 193 -1.50 9.53 3.19
CA VAL A 193 -0.05 9.67 2.98
C VAL A 193 0.66 10.42 4.11
N THR A 194 -0.04 11.34 4.78
CA THR A 194 0.52 12.10 5.90
C THR A 194 0.70 11.23 7.14
N GLU A 195 -0.19 10.25 7.34
CA GLU A 195 -0.17 9.30 8.44
C GLU A 195 0.83 8.17 8.16
N GLU A 196 0.78 7.57 6.96
CA GLU A 196 1.64 6.46 6.54
C GLU A 196 3.15 6.76 6.53
N ALA A 197 3.55 8.02 6.31
CA ALA A 197 4.96 8.39 6.39
C ALA A 197 5.61 8.02 7.74
N ARG A 198 4.82 7.93 8.81
CA ARG A 198 5.27 7.49 10.14
C ARG A 198 5.38 5.97 10.22
N HIS A 199 4.41 5.23 9.67
CA HIS A 199 4.39 3.77 9.64
C HIS A 199 5.58 3.21 8.86
N ILE A 200 5.85 3.77 7.67
CA ILE A 200 7.01 3.39 6.84
C ILE A 200 8.31 3.56 7.64
N ARG A 201 8.44 4.70 8.33
CA ARG A 201 9.63 4.99 9.13
C ARG A 201 9.78 4.01 10.29
N TYR A 202 8.70 3.67 10.97
CA TYR A 202 8.70 2.70 12.05
C TYR A 202 9.06 1.29 11.57
N ALA A 203 8.45 0.85 10.47
CA ALA A 203 8.67 -0.46 9.87
C ALA A 203 10.12 -0.62 9.37
N ARG A 204 10.72 0.41 8.74
CA ARG A 204 12.14 0.41 8.32
C ARG A 204 13.06 0.19 9.53
N GLU A 205 12.86 0.96 10.59
CA GLU A 205 13.68 0.83 11.81
C GLU A 205 13.49 -0.53 12.50
N ALA A 206 12.25 -1.04 12.56
CA ALA A 206 11.95 -2.35 13.11
C ALA A 206 12.62 -3.47 12.31
N LEU A 207 12.56 -3.41 10.97
CA LEU A 207 13.12 -4.41 10.09
C LEU A 207 14.66 -4.45 10.19
N VAL A 208 15.34 -3.30 10.07
CA VAL A 208 16.81 -3.23 10.18
C VAL A 208 17.27 -3.77 11.54
N ARG A 209 16.61 -3.34 12.61
CA ARG A 209 16.92 -3.78 13.97
C ARG A 209 16.81 -5.29 14.12
N ARG A 210 15.72 -5.90 13.64
CA ARG A 210 15.51 -7.34 13.78
C ARG A 210 16.42 -8.13 12.85
N MET A 211 16.59 -7.69 11.60
CA MET A 211 17.49 -8.34 10.64
C MET A 211 18.92 -8.44 11.16
N LYS A 212 19.40 -7.51 11.99
CA LYS A 212 20.72 -7.61 12.62
C LYS A 212 20.90 -8.90 13.45
N TYR A 213 19.84 -9.33 14.16
CA TYR A 213 19.88 -10.46 15.08
C TYR A 213 19.22 -11.73 14.53
N SER A 214 18.62 -11.67 13.34
CA SER A 214 17.97 -12.81 12.73
C SER A 214 18.96 -13.87 12.24
N PRO A 215 18.63 -15.16 12.40
CA PRO A 215 19.42 -16.25 11.86
C PRO A 215 19.43 -16.21 10.33
N TRP A 216 20.43 -16.87 9.74
CA TRP A 216 20.65 -16.85 8.29
C TRP A 216 19.46 -17.39 7.49
N TRP A 217 18.75 -18.41 8.01
CA TRP A 217 17.60 -19.02 7.35
C TRP A 217 16.38 -18.07 7.31
N GLU A 218 16.15 -17.26 8.36
CA GLU A 218 15.06 -16.28 8.36
C GLU A 218 15.35 -15.19 7.33
N LYS A 219 16.61 -14.72 7.28
CA LYS A 219 17.06 -13.76 6.26
C LYS A 219 16.88 -14.30 4.85
N LEU A 220 17.26 -15.55 4.62
CA LEU A 220 17.10 -16.24 3.33
C LEU A 220 15.62 -16.34 2.94
N PHE A 221 14.78 -16.81 3.86
CA PHE A 221 13.34 -16.97 3.64
C PHE A 221 12.67 -15.63 3.32
N VAL A 222 12.84 -14.61 4.18
CA VAL A 222 12.23 -13.29 4.00
C VAL A 222 12.71 -12.62 2.71
N GLY A 223 14.02 -12.66 2.46
CA GLY A 223 14.62 -12.06 1.26
C GLY A 223 14.23 -12.76 -0.04
N GLN A 224 13.76 -14.02 0.00
CA GLN A 224 13.29 -14.79 -1.16
C GLN A 224 11.77 -14.66 -1.35
N VAL A 225 10.98 -14.81 -0.27
CA VAL A 225 9.51 -14.78 -0.32
C VAL A 225 9.00 -13.45 -0.83
N ILE A 226 9.69 -12.35 -0.55
CA ILE A 226 9.27 -11.04 -1.05
C ILE A 226 9.24 -10.98 -2.58
N GLY A 227 10.03 -11.81 -3.26
CA GLY A 227 9.98 -11.97 -4.71
C GLY A 227 8.58 -12.32 -5.23
N VAL A 228 7.85 -13.16 -4.49
CA VAL A 228 6.46 -13.57 -4.79
C VAL A 228 5.50 -12.40 -4.58
N GLY A 229 5.74 -11.58 -3.55
CA GLY A 229 4.88 -10.44 -3.19
C GLY A 229 4.66 -9.46 -4.33
N GLY A 230 5.70 -9.18 -5.13
CA GLY A 230 5.58 -8.32 -6.31
C GLY A 230 4.52 -8.84 -7.30
N TYR A 231 4.62 -10.10 -7.73
CA TYR A 231 3.65 -10.65 -8.68
C TYR A 231 2.22 -10.65 -8.15
N LEU A 232 2.03 -11.02 -6.88
CA LEU A 232 0.72 -11.02 -6.24
C LEU A 232 0.11 -9.62 -6.26
N MET A 233 0.91 -8.60 -5.98
CA MET A 233 0.47 -7.22 -5.94
C MET A 233 0.10 -6.67 -7.32
N ARG A 234 0.88 -7.02 -8.35
CA ARG A 234 0.53 -6.67 -9.72
C ARG A 234 -0.83 -7.23 -10.10
N GLU A 235 -1.11 -8.48 -9.75
CA GLU A 235 -2.39 -9.12 -10.03
C GLU A 235 -3.54 -8.49 -9.23
N LEU A 236 -3.34 -8.19 -7.95
CA LEU A 236 -4.34 -7.53 -7.10
C LEU A 236 -4.71 -6.13 -7.61
N LEU A 237 -3.72 -5.35 -8.06
CA LEU A 237 -3.95 -3.99 -8.57
C LEU A 237 -4.51 -3.98 -10.00
N THR A 238 -4.45 -5.11 -10.73
CA THR A 238 -4.95 -5.20 -12.12
C THR A 238 -6.10 -6.20 -12.28
N ASN A 239 -7.06 -6.14 -11.36
CA ASN A 239 -8.21 -7.02 -11.30
C ASN A 239 -8.97 -7.06 -12.64
N PRO A 240 -9.18 -8.24 -13.27
CA PRO A 240 -9.91 -8.34 -14.54
C PRO A 240 -11.29 -7.69 -14.53
N GLU A 241 -11.95 -7.72 -13.38
CA GLU A 241 -13.31 -7.23 -13.18
C GLU A 241 -13.44 -5.72 -13.40
N MET A 242 -12.38 -4.95 -13.12
CA MET A 242 -12.43 -3.48 -13.26
C MET A 242 -12.55 -3.05 -14.73
N TYR A 243 -11.86 -3.77 -15.63
CA TYR A 243 -12.00 -3.55 -17.07
C TYR A 243 -13.38 -3.98 -17.57
N ARG A 244 -13.90 -5.11 -17.07
CA ARG A 244 -15.22 -5.61 -17.44
C ARG A 244 -16.31 -4.61 -17.07
N ARG A 245 -16.23 -4.04 -15.86
CA ARG A 245 -17.18 -3.04 -15.36
C ARG A 245 -17.07 -1.70 -16.08
N ALA A 246 -15.86 -1.33 -16.50
CA ALA A 246 -15.64 -0.17 -17.38
C ALA A 246 -16.08 -0.42 -18.85
N GLY A 247 -16.69 -1.56 -19.16
CA GLY A 247 -17.17 -1.88 -20.52
C GLY A 247 -16.06 -2.29 -21.50
N LEU A 248 -14.86 -2.60 -21.02
CA LEU A 248 -13.71 -2.95 -21.85
C LEU A 248 -13.59 -4.46 -22.03
N ASN A 249 -12.97 -4.87 -23.15
CA ASN A 249 -12.60 -6.27 -23.36
C ASN A 249 -11.45 -6.64 -22.41
N VAL A 250 -11.73 -7.52 -21.45
CA VAL A 250 -10.79 -7.92 -20.40
C VAL A 250 -9.49 -8.53 -20.95
N ARG A 251 -9.59 -9.36 -21.99
CA ARG A 251 -8.41 -10.03 -22.58
C ARG A 251 -7.52 -9.03 -23.28
N GLU A 252 -8.12 -8.10 -24.01
CA GLU A 252 -7.44 -7.00 -24.69
C GLU A 252 -6.73 -6.10 -23.68
N ALA A 253 -7.49 -5.56 -22.72
CA ALA A 253 -6.98 -4.65 -21.70
C ALA A 253 -5.79 -5.26 -20.95
N ARG A 254 -5.93 -6.51 -20.46
CA ARG A 254 -4.84 -7.18 -19.75
C ARG A 254 -3.64 -7.52 -20.63
N ARG A 255 -3.83 -7.73 -21.94
CA ARG A 255 -2.69 -7.89 -22.87
C ARG A 255 -1.90 -6.60 -22.96
N GLN A 256 -2.56 -5.47 -23.14
CA GLN A 256 -1.90 -4.16 -23.25
C GLN A 256 -1.25 -3.76 -21.92
N VAL A 257 -1.94 -3.90 -20.79
CA VAL A 257 -1.42 -3.59 -19.44
C VAL A 257 -0.14 -4.36 -19.11
N ARG A 258 -0.02 -5.63 -19.53
CA ARG A 258 1.20 -6.44 -19.30
C ARG A 258 2.41 -5.93 -20.07
N HIS A 259 2.19 -5.30 -21.22
CA HIS A 259 3.25 -4.75 -22.08
C HIS A 259 3.43 -3.24 -21.92
N ASN A 260 2.54 -2.57 -21.18
CA ASN A 260 2.55 -1.14 -20.99
C ASN A 260 3.84 -0.67 -20.28
N ALA A 261 4.68 0.08 -21.01
CA ALA A 261 5.93 0.63 -20.50
C ALA A 261 5.69 1.77 -19.50
N HIS A 262 4.65 2.59 -19.68
CA HIS A 262 4.31 3.69 -18.77
C HIS A 262 3.99 3.17 -17.37
N VAL A 263 3.13 2.16 -17.29
CA VAL A 263 2.78 1.57 -15.99
C VAL A 263 3.97 0.88 -15.33
N LYS A 264 4.83 0.19 -16.09
CA LYS A 264 6.07 -0.37 -15.54
C LYS A 264 7.01 0.71 -15.02
N ALA A 265 7.13 1.84 -15.73
CA ALA A 265 7.94 2.97 -15.28
C ALA A 265 7.37 3.63 -14.02
N ALA A 266 6.05 3.85 -13.96
CA ALA A 266 5.37 4.41 -12.79
C ALA A 266 5.58 3.53 -11.55
N PHE A 267 5.41 2.21 -11.70
CA PHE A 267 5.69 1.27 -10.63
C PHE A 267 7.17 1.22 -10.24
N ALA A 268 8.09 1.15 -11.21
CA ALA A 268 9.52 1.13 -10.93
C ALA A 268 9.99 2.39 -10.17
N TYR A 269 9.46 3.55 -10.54
CA TYR A 269 9.70 4.81 -9.84
C TYR A 269 9.10 4.79 -8.43
N GLY A 270 7.87 4.29 -8.26
CA GLY A 270 7.23 4.20 -6.95
C GLY A 270 7.98 3.34 -5.94
N PHE A 271 8.66 2.29 -6.42
CA PHE A 271 9.47 1.43 -5.57
C PHE A 271 10.92 1.86 -5.39
N GLU A 272 11.38 2.94 -6.03
CA GLU A 272 12.79 3.34 -6.02
C GLU A 272 13.36 3.41 -4.59
N LYS A 273 12.63 4.03 -3.66
CA LYS A 273 13.04 4.15 -2.24
C LYS A 273 13.09 2.80 -1.52
N LEU A 274 12.18 1.88 -1.83
CA LEU A 274 12.16 0.54 -1.26
C LEU A 274 13.34 -0.27 -1.80
N LEU A 275 13.57 -0.22 -3.11
CA LEU A 275 14.68 -0.91 -3.77
C LEU A 275 16.02 -0.44 -3.21
N ALA A 276 16.22 0.87 -3.06
CA ALA A 276 17.40 1.46 -2.45
C ALA A 276 17.59 0.94 -1.01
N PHE A 277 16.52 0.95 -0.20
CA PHE A 277 16.57 0.42 1.16
C PHE A 277 16.92 -1.07 1.23
N MET A 278 16.34 -1.87 0.33
CA MET A 278 16.61 -3.30 0.21
C MET A 278 18.06 -3.58 -0.19
N ASP A 279 18.64 -2.74 -1.04
CA ASP A 279 20.03 -2.80 -1.49
C ASP A 279 21.00 -2.38 -0.37
N GLU A 280 20.78 -1.21 0.23
CA GLU A 280 21.57 -0.68 1.35
C GLU A 280 21.66 -1.67 2.53
N ASN A 281 20.54 -2.30 2.86
CA ASN A 281 20.45 -3.23 3.99
C ASN A 281 20.70 -4.68 3.59
N LYS A 282 21.09 -4.94 2.32
CA LYS A 282 21.39 -6.27 1.78
C LYS A 282 20.28 -7.26 2.12
N ILE A 283 19.03 -6.92 1.84
CA ILE A 283 17.86 -7.75 2.18
C ILE A 283 17.57 -8.79 1.09
N TRP A 284 17.84 -8.47 -0.19
CA TRP A 284 17.60 -9.38 -1.31
C TRP A 284 18.28 -10.74 -1.14
N ARG A 285 17.54 -11.82 -1.41
CA ARG A 285 18.09 -13.18 -1.45
C ARG A 285 17.57 -13.95 -2.65
N GLY A 286 18.38 -14.92 -3.10
CA GLY A 286 18.10 -15.77 -4.26
C GLY A 286 17.57 -15.00 -5.46
N ASN A 287 16.40 -15.41 -5.98
CA ASN A 287 15.83 -14.87 -7.22
C ASN A 287 14.84 -13.71 -7.00
N ALA A 288 14.67 -13.20 -5.77
CA ALA A 288 13.64 -12.20 -5.48
C ALA A 288 13.77 -10.92 -6.31
N ARG A 289 15.00 -10.41 -6.50
CA ARG A 289 15.25 -9.23 -7.34
C ARG A 289 14.87 -9.48 -8.80
N TRP A 290 15.20 -10.66 -9.33
CA TRP A 290 14.83 -11.05 -10.68
C TRP A 290 13.30 -11.15 -10.84
N MET A 291 12.60 -11.68 -9.83
CA MET A 291 11.14 -11.76 -9.82
C MET A 291 10.50 -10.36 -9.87
N TRP A 292 11.03 -9.40 -9.12
CA TRP A 292 10.56 -8.01 -9.15
C TRP A 292 10.85 -7.31 -10.48
N LYS A 293 12.00 -7.57 -11.10
CA LYS A 293 12.30 -7.11 -12.46
C LYS A 293 11.28 -7.65 -13.46
N LYS A 294 10.96 -8.95 -13.39
CA LYS A 294 9.96 -9.58 -14.26
C LYS A 294 8.53 -9.11 -14.00
N ALA A 295 8.20 -8.79 -12.74
CA ALA A 295 6.92 -8.19 -12.37
C ALA A 295 6.79 -6.71 -12.79
N GLY A 296 7.87 -6.08 -13.24
CA GLY A 296 7.88 -4.71 -13.75
C GLY A 296 8.09 -3.63 -12.69
N PHE A 297 8.62 -3.99 -11.51
CA PHE A 297 8.90 -3.05 -10.42
C PHE A 297 10.35 -2.59 -10.36
N ILE A 298 11.22 -3.12 -11.21
CA ILE A 298 12.61 -2.68 -11.35
C ILE A 298 12.82 -2.33 -12.81
N ALA A 299 13.43 -1.17 -13.06
CA ALA A 299 13.79 -0.75 -14.41
C ALA A 299 14.64 -1.84 -15.12
N SER A 300 14.43 -1.96 -16.43
CA SER A 300 15.03 -3.01 -17.25
C SER A 300 16.50 -2.76 -17.51
#